data_AF-T1L0P2-F1
#
_entry.id   AF-T1L0P2-F1
#
_cell.length_a   1.000
_cell.length_b   1.000
_cell.length_c   1.000
_cell.angle_alpha   90.00
_cell.angle_beta   90.00
_cell.angle_gamma   90.00
#
_symmetry.space_group_name_H-M   'P 1'
#
loop_
_entity.id
_entity.type
_entity.pdbx_description
1 polymer ?
#
loop_
_entity_poly.entity_id
_entity_poly.type
_entity_poly.pdbx_seq_one_letter_code
_entity_poly.pdbx_strand_id
1 'polypeptide(L)'
;MKQFFILCVFAFASASAFVIPSLTLDPLQQIKRIVPEIFNLTDLRVDLDDIKSSISPGKCPEATELPEPFKLNSFLGTWYEIKRTGQIFENGLRCVQANYKLDQAAGNVIVNNSGVNPKGKPVATIGTAATTDKSNVFAVKFFPLSPSAQYWVVDTDYTGYSLVVSCNNVFGFFNINDAWILSRKPSLDNEIIQKLEAKVIELGFTKLRFTDTPQDC
;
A
#
# COMPACT_ATOMS: atom_id res chain seq x y z
N MET A 1 13.41 -11.00 11.86
CA MET A 1 12.33 -10.46 11.00
C MET A 1 11.32 -9.55 11.71
N LYS A 2 11.33 -9.40 13.05
CA LYS A 2 10.40 -8.51 13.79
C LYS A 2 10.90 -7.06 13.95
N GLN A 3 12.20 -6.80 13.84
CA GLN A 3 12.80 -5.48 14.15
C GLN A 3 12.72 -4.45 13.00
N PHE A 4 12.65 -4.90 11.75
CA PHE A 4 12.70 -4.02 10.57
C PHE A 4 11.38 -3.25 10.32
N PHE A 5 10.26 -3.73 10.87
CA PHE A 5 8.96 -3.08 10.75
C PHE A 5 8.87 -1.71 11.45
N ILE A 6 9.77 -1.45 12.40
CA ILE A 6 9.76 -0.23 13.20
C ILE A 6 10.38 0.94 12.41
N LEU A 7 11.39 0.75 11.56
CA LEU A 7 12.16 1.90 11.05
C LEU A 7 11.51 2.68 9.89
N CYS A 8 10.67 2.08 9.05
CA CYS A 8 10.01 2.83 7.97
C CYS A 8 8.76 3.61 8.43
N VAL A 9 8.03 3.10 9.42
CA VAL A 9 6.89 3.82 10.02
C VAL A 9 7.36 4.97 10.92
N PHE A 10 8.51 4.81 11.58
CA PHE A 10 9.08 5.85 12.44
C PHE A 10 9.84 6.95 11.69
N ALA A 11 10.24 6.75 10.43
CA ALA A 11 10.91 7.79 9.65
C ALA A 11 10.03 9.05 9.40
N PHE A 12 8.71 8.94 9.56
CA PHE A 12 7.78 10.07 9.41
C PHE A 12 7.01 10.43 10.70
N ALA A 13 7.31 9.80 11.84
CA ALA A 13 6.58 10.03 13.09
C ALA A 13 7.51 10.15 14.31
N SER A 14 8.53 11.00 14.24
CA SER A 14 9.13 11.60 15.44
C SER A 14 9.92 12.87 15.10
N ALA A 15 9.22 13.98 14.95
CA ALA A 15 9.82 15.30 15.10
C ALA A 15 9.03 16.06 16.16
N SER A 16 9.29 15.77 17.42
CA SER A 16 8.94 16.66 18.53
C SER A 16 10.08 16.63 19.54
N ALA A 17 10.71 17.80 19.66
CA ALA A 17 11.63 18.24 20.69
C ALA A 17 12.96 17.48 20.85
N PHE A 18 13.98 17.89 20.10
CA PHE A 18 15.27 18.27 20.69
C PHE A 18 15.90 19.36 19.81
N VAL A 19 16.09 20.54 20.39
CA VAL A 19 16.85 21.63 19.77
C VAL A 19 18.31 21.20 19.74
N ILE A 20 18.85 20.92 18.57
CA ILE A 20 20.29 20.98 18.30
C ILE A 20 20.46 21.81 17.02
N PRO A 21 21.20 22.93 17.06
CA PRO A 21 21.35 23.81 15.91
C PRO A 21 22.34 23.23 14.89
N SER A 22 22.07 23.51 13.62
CA SER A 22 22.91 23.29 12.44
C SER A 22 23.20 21.84 12.03
N LEU A 23 22.50 21.40 10.98
CA LEU A 23 23.01 20.60 9.84
C LEU A 23 21.81 20.26 8.95
N THR A 24 21.63 20.99 7.85
CA THR A 24 20.67 20.67 6.79
C THR A 24 21.15 19.42 6.06
N LEU A 25 20.71 18.25 6.51
CA LEU A 25 20.95 16.99 5.80
C LEU A 25 19.67 16.58 5.06
N ASP A 26 19.83 16.35 3.76
CA ASP A 26 18.86 15.79 2.82
C ASP A 26 18.18 14.52 3.41
N PRO A 27 16.84 14.43 3.41
CA PRO A 27 16.10 13.23 3.85
C PRO A 27 16.65 11.92 3.26
N LEU A 28 17.19 11.94 2.04
CA LEU A 28 17.77 10.78 1.38
C LEU A 28 19.09 10.29 2.03
N GLN A 29 19.86 11.17 2.67
CA GLN A 29 21.07 10.78 3.39
C GLN A 29 20.76 10.09 4.74
N GLN A 30 19.64 10.44 5.38
CA GLN A 30 19.22 9.79 6.63
C GLN A 30 18.82 8.33 6.39
N ILE A 31 18.18 8.04 5.26
CA ILE A 31 17.80 6.68 4.84
C ILE A 31 19.03 5.78 4.69
N LYS A 32 20.15 6.31 4.14
CA LYS A 32 21.39 5.55 3.95
C LYS A 32 22.08 5.09 5.25
N ARG A 33 21.89 5.80 6.37
CA ARG A 33 22.54 5.47 7.66
C ARG A 33 21.82 4.38 8.45
N ILE A 34 20.57 4.09 8.13
CA ILE A 34 19.72 3.12 8.86
C ILE A 34 19.87 1.69 8.29
N VAL A 35 20.51 1.54 7.12
CA VAL A 35 20.70 0.25 6.43
C VAL A 35 22.17 -0.18 6.48
N PRO A 36 22.65 -0.72 7.63
CA PRO A 36 23.56 -1.87 7.57
C PRO A 36 23.22 -2.87 8.69
N GLU A 37 22.94 -4.16 8.49
CA GLU A 37 23.78 -5.21 7.88
C GLU A 37 22.96 -6.42 7.34
N ILE A 38 21.66 -6.28 7.03
CA ILE A 38 20.80 -7.47 6.70
C ILE A 38 20.52 -7.65 5.19
N PHE A 39 20.81 -6.65 4.36
CA PHE A 39 20.59 -6.75 2.91
C PHE A 39 21.82 -6.23 2.17
N ASN A 40 22.45 -7.10 1.38
CA ASN A 40 23.43 -6.66 0.40
C ASN A 40 22.67 -5.77 -0.61
N LEU A 41 23.00 -4.48 -0.66
CA LEU A 41 22.28 -3.45 -1.42
C LEU A 41 22.22 -3.75 -2.93
N THR A 42 23.04 -4.68 -3.41
CA THR A 42 23.07 -5.14 -4.80
C THR A 42 21.89 -6.03 -5.21
N ASP A 43 21.22 -6.69 -4.26
CA ASP A 43 20.06 -7.56 -4.53
C ASP A 43 18.71 -6.82 -4.45
N LEU A 44 18.71 -5.62 -3.86
CA LEU A 44 17.55 -4.74 -3.84
C LEU A 44 17.55 -3.92 -5.15
N ARG A 45 16.95 -4.45 -6.21
CA ARG A 45 16.48 -3.60 -7.31
C ARG A 45 15.26 -2.82 -6.84
N VAL A 46 15.47 -1.90 -5.90
CA VAL A 46 14.50 -0.86 -5.62
C VAL A 46 14.69 0.19 -6.69
N ASP A 47 13.71 0.31 -7.58
CA ASP A 47 13.68 1.45 -8.48
C ASP A 47 13.34 2.69 -7.64
N LEU A 48 14.33 3.58 -7.50
CA LEU A 48 14.15 4.83 -6.76
C LEU A 48 13.06 5.70 -7.39
N ASP A 49 12.79 5.52 -8.68
CA ASP A 49 11.76 6.28 -9.36
C ASP A 49 10.35 5.78 -9.00
N ASP A 50 10.19 4.51 -8.63
CA ASP A 50 8.93 3.98 -8.12
C ASP A 50 8.62 4.57 -6.73
N ILE A 51 9.62 4.63 -5.83
CA ILE A 51 9.44 5.26 -4.51
C ILE A 51 9.11 6.74 -4.64
N LYS A 52 9.82 7.47 -5.52
CA LYS A 52 9.55 8.88 -5.75
C LYS A 52 8.16 9.11 -6.33
N SER A 53 7.64 8.15 -7.10
CA SER A 53 6.30 8.25 -7.70
C SER A 53 5.18 8.26 -6.65
N SER A 54 5.38 7.56 -5.52
CA SER A 54 4.46 7.51 -4.39
C SER A 54 4.48 8.76 -3.51
N ILE A 55 5.42 9.70 -3.71
CA ILE A 55 5.51 10.94 -2.92
C ILE A 55 5.05 12.13 -3.76
N SER A 56 4.00 12.82 -3.31
CA SER A 56 3.44 13.97 -4.03
C SER A 56 3.30 15.20 -3.13
N PRO A 57 3.56 16.42 -3.65
CA PRO A 57 3.35 17.65 -2.90
C PRO A 57 1.86 17.89 -2.63
N GLY A 58 1.55 18.62 -1.55
CA GLY A 58 0.19 18.95 -1.16
C GLY A 58 -0.52 17.84 -0.39
N LYS A 59 -1.81 18.05 -0.13
CA LYS A 59 -2.65 17.10 0.59
C LYS A 59 -3.17 16.00 -0.33
N CYS A 60 -3.53 14.87 0.25
CA CYS A 60 -4.29 13.83 -0.41
C CYS A 60 -5.58 14.40 -1.03
N PRO A 61 -5.95 13.95 -2.24
CA PRO A 61 -7.32 14.07 -2.72
C PRO A 61 -8.31 13.52 -1.69
N GLU A 62 -9.48 14.13 -1.61
CA GLU A 62 -10.53 13.64 -0.72
C GLU A 62 -11.09 12.31 -1.24
N ALA A 63 -11.14 11.29 -0.38
CA ALA A 63 -11.74 10.01 -0.73
C ALA A 63 -13.25 10.18 -0.91
N THR A 64 -13.78 9.71 -2.04
CA THR A 64 -15.21 9.76 -2.36
C THR A 64 -15.88 8.40 -2.19
N GLU A 65 -17.19 8.42 -1.98
CA GLU A 65 -17.99 7.19 -1.95
C GLU A 65 -18.24 6.65 -3.36
N LEU A 66 -18.51 5.35 -3.44
CA LEU A 66 -19.00 4.71 -4.66
C LEU A 66 -20.43 5.19 -4.96
N PRO A 67 -20.91 5.10 -6.22
CA PRO A 67 -22.29 5.47 -6.57
C PRO A 67 -23.35 4.71 -5.77
N GLU A 68 -23.04 3.46 -5.41
CA GLU A 68 -23.89 2.60 -4.58
C GLU A 68 -23.12 2.23 -3.29
N PRO A 69 -23.83 1.98 -2.17
CA PRO A 69 -23.19 1.58 -0.92
C PRO A 69 -22.28 0.36 -1.10
N PHE A 70 -21.08 0.43 -0.51
CA PHE A 70 -20.09 -0.62 -0.64
C PHE A 70 -20.57 -1.94 -0.02
N LYS A 71 -20.59 -3.00 -0.84
CA LYS A 71 -21.03 -4.34 -0.42
C LYS A 71 -19.85 -5.12 0.18
N LEU A 72 -19.53 -4.86 1.45
CA LEU A 72 -18.39 -5.50 2.13
C LEU A 72 -18.40 -7.03 1.99
N ASN A 73 -19.53 -7.69 2.22
CA ASN A 73 -19.64 -9.15 2.12
C ASN A 73 -19.28 -9.69 0.73
N SER A 74 -19.58 -8.95 -0.34
CA SER A 74 -19.21 -9.30 -1.71
C SER A 74 -17.73 -9.07 -2.00
N PHE A 75 -17.08 -8.19 -1.22
CA PHE A 75 -15.66 -7.88 -1.36
C PHE A 75 -14.74 -8.86 -0.61
N LEU A 76 -15.25 -9.53 0.43
CA LEU A 76 -14.50 -10.52 1.20
C LEU A 76 -13.95 -11.67 0.32
N GLY A 77 -13.03 -12.44 0.88
CA GLY A 77 -12.33 -13.53 0.18
C GLY A 77 -11.00 -13.10 -0.41
N THR A 78 -10.51 -13.88 -1.38
CA THR A 78 -9.18 -13.70 -1.96
C THR A 78 -9.19 -12.74 -3.14
N TRP A 79 -8.16 -11.90 -3.19
CA TRP A 79 -7.80 -11.04 -4.31
C TRP A 79 -6.32 -11.23 -4.63
N TYR A 80 -6.00 -11.41 -5.91
CA TYR A 80 -4.64 -11.44 -6.44
C TYR A 80 -4.22 -10.01 -6.78
N GLU A 81 -3.02 -9.63 -6.40
CA GLU A 81 -2.43 -8.36 -6.81
C GLU A 81 -1.88 -8.49 -8.23
N ILE A 82 -2.47 -7.76 -9.18
CA ILE A 82 -2.06 -7.80 -10.59
C ILE A 82 -1.03 -6.70 -10.87
N LYS A 83 -1.28 -5.50 -10.37
CA LYS A 83 -0.32 -4.39 -10.43
C LYS A 83 -0.33 -3.62 -9.11
N ARG A 84 0.81 -3.02 -8.79
CA ARG A 84 0.98 -2.11 -7.64
C ARG A 84 1.90 -0.94 -7.98
N THR A 85 1.83 0.11 -7.19
CA THR A 85 2.82 1.21 -7.20
C THR A 85 3.99 0.91 -6.26
N GLY A 86 4.92 1.85 -6.08
CA GLY A 86 6.24 1.71 -5.42
C GLY A 86 6.28 1.30 -3.94
N GLN A 87 5.61 0.20 -3.59
CA GLN A 87 5.58 -0.40 -2.26
C GLN A 87 6.89 -1.08 -1.93
N ILE A 88 7.75 -0.39 -1.19
CA ILE A 88 9.05 -0.89 -0.72
C ILE A 88 8.91 -2.24 0.00
N PHE A 89 7.82 -2.43 0.75
CA PHE A 89 7.55 -3.64 1.53
C PHE A 89 7.24 -4.88 0.69
N GLU A 90 6.79 -4.66 -0.54
CA GLU A 90 6.37 -5.73 -1.44
C GLU A 90 7.37 -5.95 -2.58
N ASN A 91 8.48 -5.20 -2.58
CA ASN A 91 9.46 -5.25 -3.65
C ASN A 91 10.01 -6.67 -3.89
N GLY A 92 9.96 -7.09 -5.15
CA GLY A 92 10.39 -8.41 -5.59
C GLY A 92 9.49 -9.57 -5.13
N LEU A 93 8.37 -9.30 -4.45
CA LEU A 93 7.37 -10.34 -4.18
C LEU A 93 6.62 -10.69 -5.47
N ARG A 94 6.41 -11.99 -5.65
CA ARG A 94 5.50 -12.59 -6.63
C ARG A 94 4.40 -13.38 -5.92
N CYS A 95 3.38 -13.81 -6.65
CA CYS A 95 2.25 -14.58 -6.11
C CYS A 95 1.51 -13.85 -5.00
N VAL A 96 1.49 -12.51 -5.05
CA VAL A 96 0.93 -11.70 -3.98
C VAL A 96 -0.59 -11.80 -4.03
N GLN A 97 -1.18 -12.13 -2.89
CA GLN A 97 -2.61 -12.18 -2.70
C GLN A 97 -2.99 -11.64 -1.32
N ALA A 98 -4.17 -11.05 -1.24
CA ALA A 98 -4.81 -10.61 -0.02
C ALA A 98 -6.08 -11.42 0.20
N ASN A 99 -6.23 -12.02 1.39
CA ASN A 99 -7.46 -12.67 1.81
C ASN A 99 -8.14 -11.85 2.91
N TYR A 100 -9.36 -11.40 2.65
CA TYR A 100 -10.16 -10.60 3.56
C TYR A 100 -11.23 -11.44 4.24
N LYS A 101 -11.30 -11.37 5.57
CA LYS A 101 -12.32 -12.06 6.37
C LYS A 101 -12.92 -11.11 7.40
N LEU A 102 -14.23 -11.10 7.53
CA LEU A 102 -14.89 -10.33 8.58
C LEU A 102 -14.69 -11.02 9.93
N ASP A 103 -14.16 -10.29 10.89
CA ASP A 103 -14.22 -10.66 12.30
C ASP A 103 -15.57 -10.20 12.85
N GLN A 104 -16.51 -11.14 12.98
CA GLN A 104 -17.86 -10.84 13.46
C GLN A 104 -17.90 -10.34 14.91
N ALA A 105 -16.90 -10.69 15.73
CA ALA A 105 -16.85 -10.29 17.13
C ALA A 105 -16.31 -8.86 17.27
N ALA A 106 -15.26 -8.52 16.53
CA ALA A 106 -14.62 -7.20 16.59
C ALA A 106 -15.25 -6.18 15.62
N GLY A 107 -16.00 -6.62 14.62
CA GLY A 107 -16.58 -5.76 13.57
C GLY A 107 -15.57 -5.28 12.53
N ASN A 108 -14.32 -5.74 12.59
CA ASN A 108 -13.25 -5.35 11.67
C ASN A 108 -12.99 -6.44 10.61
N VAL A 109 -12.29 -6.10 9.54
CA VAL A 109 -11.83 -7.08 8.54
C VAL A 109 -10.41 -7.52 8.89
N ILE A 110 -10.17 -8.82 9.00
CA ILE A 110 -8.84 -9.41 9.02
C ILE A 110 -8.30 -9.44 7.59
N VAL A 111 -7.11 -8.87 7.41
CA VAL A 111 -6.37 -8.83 6.14
C VAL A 111 -5.19 -9.78 6.24
N ASN A 112 -5.17 -10.84 5.43
CA ASN A 112 -4.03 -11.74 5.33
C ASN A 112 -3.36 -11.58 3.97
N ASN A 113 -2.23 -10.89 3.94
CA ASN A 113 -1.40 -10.74 2.75
C ASN A 113 -0.36 -11.86 2.72
N SER A 114 -0.19 -12.50 1.57
CA SER A 114 0.81 -13.56 1.36
C SER A 114 1.43 -13.48 -0.01
N GLY A 115 2.63 -14.04 -0.16
CA GLY A 115 3.35 -14.11 -1.43
C GLY A 115 4.63 -14.93 -1.33
N VAL A 116 5.47 -14.84 -2.35
CA VAL A 116 6.77 -15.51 -2.43
C VAL A 116 7.85 -14.47 -2.63
N ASN A 117 8.89 -14.50 -1.78
CA ASN A 117 9.99 -13.56 -1.87
C ASN A 117 11.01 -13.93 -2.97
N PRO A 118 11.99 -13.06 -3.30
CA PRO A 118 12.99 -13.33 -4.33
C PRO A 118 13.84 -14.59 -4.09
N LYS A 119 13.89 -15.10 -2.85
CA LYS A 119 14.58 -16.35 -2.49
C LYS A 119 13.68 -17.60 -2.61
N GLY A 120 12.50 -17.46 -3.18
CA GLY A 120 11.52 -18.54 -3.35
C GLY A 120 10.82 -18.96 -2.07
N LYS A 121 10.94 -18.20 -0.97
CA LYS A 121 10.30 -18.55 0.31
C LYS A 121 8.93 -17.91 0.43
N PRO A 122 7.90 -18.65 0.87
CA PRO A 122 6.60 -18.07 1.24
C PRO A 122 6.76 -17.06 2.37
N VAL A 123 6.03 -15.95 2.26
CA VAL A 123 5.94 -14.89 3.26
C VAL A 123 4.49 -14.50 3.46
N ALA A 124 4.12 -14.09 4.68
CA ALA A 124 2.78 -13.62 4.99
C ALA A 124 2.80 -12.57 6.10
N THR A 125 1.81 -11.67 6.08
CA THR A 125 1.58 -10.66 7.11
C THR A 125 0.07 -10.52 7.35
N ILE A 126 -0.32 -10.46 8.62
CA ILE A 126 -1.71 -10.29 9.04
C ILE A 126 -1.91 -8.86 9.56
N GLY A 127 -2.99 -8.22 9.14
CA GLY A 127 -3.43 -6.93 9.63
C GLY A 127 -4.94 -6.89 9.87
N THR A 128 -5.41 -5.73 10.28
CA THR A 128 -6.83 -5.44 10.47
C THR A 128 -7.21 -4.19 9.69
N ALA A 129 -8.44 -4.15 9.18
CA ALA A 129 -9.04 -2.99 8.55
C ALA A 129 -10.32 -2.63 9.29
N ALA A 130 -10.35 -1.44 9.89
CA ALA A 130 -11.54 -0.89 10.53
C ALA A 130 -12.35 -0.07 9.52
N THR A 131 -13.68 -0.09 9.63
CA THR A 131 -14.55 0.77 8.82
C THR A 131 -14.39 2.25 9.22
N THR A 132 -14.67 3.14 8.28
CA THR A 132 -14.72 4.59 8.52
C THR A 132 -16.15 5.11 8.34
N ASP A 133 -16.31 6.43 8.30
CA ASP A 133 -17.57 7.10 7.95
C ASP A 133 -18.01 6.81 6.50
N LYS A 134 -17.06 6.54 5.60
CA LYS A 134 -17.32 6.15 4.21
C LYS A 134 -17.27 4.63 4.06
N SER A 135 -18.31 4.05 3.46
CA SER A 135 -18.49 2.59 3.41
C SER A 135 -17.40 1.83 2.63
N ASN A 136 -16.72 2.50 1.70
CA ASN A 136 -15.63 1.98 0.86
C ASN A 136 -14.23 2.43 1.32
N VAL A 137 -14.10 3.05 2.49
CA VAL A 137 -12.83 3.51 3.04
C VAL A 137 -12.57 2.83 4.38
N PHE A 138 -11.36 2.29 4.52
CA PHE A 138 -10.94 1.54 5.70
C PHE A 138 -9.65 2.11 6.28
N ALA A 139 -9.50 2.00 7.60
CA ALA A 139 -8.26 2.27 8.30
C ALA A 139 -7.51 0.94 8.53
N VAL A 140 -6.46 0.70 7.74
CA VAL A 140 -5.70 -0.56 7.74
C VAL A 140 -4.47 -0.46 8.64
N LYS A 141 -4.22 -1.49 9.44
CA LYS A 141 -3.11 -1.56 10.39
C LYS A 141 -2.51 -2.97 10.43
N PHE A 142 -1.20 -3.06 10.27
CA PHE A 142 -0.47 -4.34 10.34
C PHE A 142 0.34 -4.52 11.64
N PHE A 143 0.51 -3.45 12.44
CA PHE A 143 1.24 -3.51 13.71
C PHE A 143 0.48 -2.76 14.82
N PRO A 144 0.36 -3.30 16.04
CA PRO A 144 -0.42 -2.71 17.14
C PRO A 144 -0.14 -1.24 17.48
N LEU A 145 1.06 -0.73 17.20
CA LEU A 145 1.47 0.65 17.50
C LEU A 145 1.74 1.51 16.25
N SER A 146 1.50 0.98 15.05
CA SER A 146 1.60 1.78 13.82
C SER A 146 0.36 2.70 13.65
N PRO A 147 0.52 3.88 13.03
CA PRO A 147 -0.61 4.62 12.48
C PRO A 147 -1.32 3.74 11.44
N SER A 148 -2.64 3.91 11.34
CA SER A 148 -3.39 3.28 10.26
C SER A 148 -3.11 3.97 8.93
N ALA A 149 -3.09 3.20 7.85
CA ALA A 149 -3.11 3.73 6.50
C ALA A 149 -4.54 3.73 5.95
N GLN A 150 -4.88 4.75 5.16
CA GLN A 150 -6.14 4.74 4.40
C GLN A 150 -6.13 3.60 3.37
N TYR A 151 -7.23 2.89 3.23
CA TYR A 151 -7.46 1.92 2.17
C TYR A 151 -8.82 2.22 1.54
N TRP A 152 -8.80 2.79 0.35
CA TRP A 152 -9.97 3.30 -0.34
C TRP A 152 -10.25 2.45 -1.58
N VAL A 153 -11.40 1.77 -1.59
CA VAL A 153 -11.89 1.04 -2.76
C VAL A 153 -12.56 2.03 -3.71
N VAL A 154 -11.89 2.31 -4.82
CA VAL A 154 -12.26 3.34 -5.81
C VAL A 154 -13.20 2.80 -6.89
N ASP A 155 -13.01 1.54 -7.25
CA ASP A 155 -13.79 0.85 -8.27
C ASP A 155 -13.72 -0.64 -8.02
N THR A 156 -14.84 -1.33 -8.13
CA THR A 156 -14.87 -2.79 -8.08
C THR A 156 -16.18 -3.31 -8.65
N ASP A 157 -16.10 -4.42 -9.37
CA ASP A 157 -17.26 -5.22 -9.77
C ASP A 157 -17.51 -6.41 -8.80
N TYR A 158 -16.75 -6.45 -7.70
CA TYR A 158 -16.69 -7.49 -6.67
C TYR A 158 -16.24 -8.89 -7.11
N THR A 159 -16.30 -9.19 -8.41
CA THR A 159 -16.25 -10.54 -8.97
C THR A 159 -15.13 -10.76 -9.97
N GLY A 160 -14.59 -9.69 -10.55
CA GLY A 160 -13.49 -9.69 -11.50
C GLY A 160 -12.32 -8.83 -11.04
N TYR A 161 -12.56 -7.56 -10.70
CA TYR A 161 -11.52 -6.58 -10.41
C TYR A 161 -11.82 -5.68 -9.20
N SER A 162 -10.76 -5.09 -8.64
CA SER A 162 -10.86 -3.94 -7.74
C SER A 162 -9.68 -3.01 -7.94
N LEU A 163 -9.93 -1.71 -7.92
CA LEU A 163 -8.92 -0.67 -7.78
C LEU A 163 -8.96 -0.12 -6.36
N VAL A 164 -7.80 -0.11 -5.73
CA VAL A 164 -7.61 0.38 -4.37
C VAL A 164 -6.55 1.45 -4.38
N VAL A 165 -6.79 2.53 -3.64
CA VAL A 165 -5.83 3.60 -3.41
C VAL A 165 -5.61 3.78 -1.91
N SER A 166 -4.37 4.05 -1.52
CA SER A 166 -4.00 4.57 -0.21
C SER A 166 -3.43 5.96 -0.40
N CYS A 167 -3.84 6.92 0.43
CA CYS A 167 -3.16 8.20 0.51
C CYS A 167 -3.14 8.69 1.96
N ASN A 168 -1.95 9.07 2.43
CA ASN A 168 -1.75 9.55 3.78
C ASN A 168 -1.00 10.89 3.77
N ASN A 169 -1.58 11.91 4.40
CA ASN A 169 -0.96 13.22 4.55
C ASN A 169 0.23 13.14 5.50
N VAL A 170 1.34 13.76 5.14
CA VAL A 170 2.56 13.79 5.95
C VAL A 170 2.94 15.24 6.24
N PHE A 171 2.92 15.58 7.53
CA PHE A 171 3.19 16.93 8.05
C PHE A 171 2.37 18.07 7.41
N GLY A 172 1.34 17.76 6.63
CA GLY A 172 0.49 18.73 5.93
C GLY A 172 1.08 19.33 4.65
N PHE A 173 2.30 18.94 4.24
CA PHE A 173 2.99 19.53 3.08
C PHE A 173 3.11 18.58 1.89
N PHE A 174 3.13 17.29 2.13
CA PHE A 174 3.19 16.26 1.11
C PHE A 174 2.32 15.08 1.54
N ASN A 175 2.07 14.18 0.60
CA ASN A 175 1.38 12.94 0.84
C ASN A 175 2.17 11.77 0.28
N ILE A 176 1.96 10.62 0.91
CA ILE A 176 2.42 9.32 0.41
C ILE A 176 1.18 8.61 -0.09
N ASN A 177 1.19 8.27 -1.37
CA ASN A 177 0.09 7.62 -2.05
C ASN A 177 0.55 6.38 -2.79
N ASP A 178 -0.33 5.39 -2.84
CA ASP A 178 -0.08 4.13 -3.50
C ASP A 178 -1.39 3.55 -4.03
N ALA A 179 -1.29 2.67 -5.02
CA ALA A 179 -2.45 2.02 -5.61
C ALA A 179 -2.18 0.56 -5.95
N TRP A 180 -3.26 -0.23 -5.94
CA TRP A 180 -3.27 -1.64 -6.29
C TRP A 180 -4.41 -1.94 -7.25
N ILE A 181 -4.09 -2.65 -8.32
CA ILE A 181 -5.07 -3.30 -9.19
C ILE A 181 -5.14 -4.76 -8.77
N LEU A 182 -6.31 -5.15 -8.29
CA LEU A 182 -6.59 -6.47 -7.77
C LEU A 182 -7.52 -7.23 -8.71
N SER A 183 -7.39 -8.56 -8.76
CA SER A 183 -8.31 -9.44 -9.48
C SER A 183 -8.74 -10.66 -8.66
N ARG A 184 -9.91 -11.21 -8.97
CA ARG A 184 -10.33 -12.52 -8.43
C ARG A 184 -9.59 -13.71 -9.05
N LYS A 185 -8.83 -13.48 -10.14
CA LYS A 185 -8.01 -14.47 -10.84
C LYS A 185 -6.55 -14.01 -10.85
N PRO A 186 -5.57 -14.90 -11.09
CA PRO A 186 -4.16 -14.52 -11.21
C PRO A 186 -3.83 -13.71 -12.49
N SER A 187 -4.83 -13.34 -13.28
CA SER A 187 -4.70 -12.49 -14.46
C SER A 187 -5.92 -11.59 -14.61
N LEU A 188 -5.75 -10.48 -15.31
CA LEU A 188 -6.81 -9.52 -15.61
C LEU A 188 -6.66 -8.98 -17.04
N ASP A 189 -7.77 -8.73 -17.70
CA ASP A 189 -7.77 -8.24 -19.08
C ASP A 189 -7.13 -6.86 -19.17
N ASN A 190 -6.30 -6.66 -20.19
CA ASN A 190 -5.53 -5.44 -20.36
C ASN A 190 -6.41 -4.19 -20.55
N GLU A 191 -7.58 -4.33 -21.16
CA GLU A 191 -8.57 -3.25 -21.28
C GLU A 191 -9.07 -2.78 -19.91
N ILE A 192 -9.29 -3.71 -18.98
CA ILE A 192 -9.70 -3.39 -17.60
C ILE A 192 -8.53 -2.71 -16.89
N ILE A 193 -7.30 -3.22 -17.03
CA ILE A 193 -6.11 -2.60 -16.44
C ILE A 193 -5.99 -1.13 -16.88
N GLN A 194 -6.03 -0.87 -18.20
CA GLN A 194 -5.92 0.49 -18.74
C GLN A 194 -7.02 1.42 -18.23
N LYS A 195 -8.26 0.92 -18.13
CA LYS A 195 -9.38 1.67 -17.54
C LYS A 195 -9.09 2.06 -16.09
N LEU A 196 -8.56 1.15 -15.27
CA LEU A 196 -8.28 1.41 -13.86
C LEU A 196 -7.08 2.36 -13.69
N GLU A 197 -6.04 2.22 -14.50
CA GLU A 197 -4.90 3.15 -14.52
C GLU A 197 -5.36 4.58 -14.88
N ALA A 198 -6.22 4.73 -15.89
CA ALA A 198 -6.81 6.02 -16.25
C ALA A 198 -7.62 6.61 -15.08
N LYS A 199 -8.41 5.79 -14.39
CA LYS A 199 -9.21 6.24 -13.23
C LYS A 199 -8.35 6.77 -12.08
N VAL A 200 -7.18 6.18 -11.83
CA VAL A 200 -6.22 6.68 -10.83
C VAL A 200 -5.75 8.10 -11.16
N ILE A 201 -5.52 8.38 -12.45
CA ILE A 201 -5.12 9.71 -12.93
C ILE A 201 -6.28 10.71 -12.77
N GLU A 202 -7.51 10.32 -13.11
CA GLU A 202 -8.72 11.15 -12.94
C GLU A 202 -8.95 11.55 -11.47
N LEU A 203 -8.58 10.69 -10.53
CA LEU A 203 -8.62 10.99 -9.09
C LEU A 203 -7.54 11.96 -8.61
N GLY A 204 -6.62 12.38 -9.48
CA GLY A 204 -5.54 13.32 -9.17
C GLY A 204 -4.21 12.66 -8.80
N PHE A 205 -4.08 11.34 -8.88
CA PHE A 205 -2.82 10.63 -8.62
C PHE A 205 -1.97 10.48 -9.88
N THR A 206 -1.62 11.60 -10.51
CA THR A 206 -1.02 11.63 -11.86
C THR A 206 0.43 11.15 -11.94
N LYS A 207 1.09 10.91 -10.80
CA LYS A 207 2.50 10.51 -10.73
C LYS A 207 2.68 9.02 -10.49
N LEU A 208 1.63 8.30 -10.07
CA LEU A 208 1.73 6.89 -9.72
C LEU A 208 2.17 6.07 -10.92
N ARG A 209 3.16 5.20 -10.69
CA ARG A 209 3.67 4.26 -11.69
C ARG A 209 3.33 2.85 -11.27
N PHE A 210 2.50 2.18 -12.06
CA PHE A 210 2.18 0.78 -11.84
C PHE A 210 3.28 -0.13 -12.35
N THR A 211 3.56 -1.17 -11.57
CA THR A 211 4.45 -2.29 -11.90
C THR A 211 3.65 -3.57 -11.85
N ASP A 212 3.98 -4.53 -12.72
CA ASP A 212 3.32 -5.84 -12.71
C ASP A 212 3.78 -6.66 -11.51
N THR A 213 2.83 -7.35 -10.89
CA THR A 213 3.11 -8.36 -9.87
C THR A 213 3.03 -9.73 -10.52
N PRO A 214 4.13 -10.50 -10.61
CA PRO A 214 4.11 -11.81 -11.25
C PRO A 214 3.19 -12.79 -10.51
N GLN A 215 2.34 -13.48 -11.25
CA GLN A 215 1.37 -14.46 -10.73
C GLN A 215 1.58 -15.86 -11.32
N ASP A 216 2.75 -16.13 -11.90
CA ASP A 216 3.21 -17.45 -12.35
C ASP A 216 3.66 -18.30 -11.16
N CYS A 217 2.65 -18.79 -10.45
CA CYS A 217 2.70 -19.64 -9.27
C CYS A 217 2.11 -21.01 -9.65
#